data_AF-A0A6G0ZJR1-F1
#
_entry.id   AF-A0A6G0ZJR1-F1
#
_cell.length_a   1.000
_cell.length_b   1.000
_cell.length_c   1.000
_cell.angle_alpha   90.00
_cell.angle_beta   90.00
_cell.angle_gamma   90.00
#
_symmetry.space_group_name_H-M   'P 1'
#
loop_
_entity.id
_entity.type
_entity.pdbx_description
1 polymer ?
#
loop_
_entity_poly.entity_id
_entity_poly.type
_entity_poly.pdbx_seq_one_letter_code
_entity_poly.pdbx_strand_id
1 'polypeptide(L)'
;MFGKTSLALLRSLTREFRHVTSDSKLLERPLMRLILSEYRSNQVTPAQYCRGPDEMLWVADTYLQYIRSQRICRELNNKHQRREKTVQETADMIGFRLPSSTTNDKDN
;
A
#
# COMPACT_ATOMS: atom_id res chain seq x y z
N MET A 1 16.09 2.64 -10.39
CA MET A 1 16.80 3.83 -10.87
C MET A 1 17.48 3.56 -12.22
N PHE A 2 16.73 3.18 -13.26
CA PHE A 2 17.21 3.13 -14.65
C PHE A 2 16.04 3.41 -15.60
N GLY A 3 16.17 4.47 -16.42
CA GLY A 3 15.63 4.56 -17.78
C GLY A 3 14.14 4.33 -18.04
N LYS A 4 13.25 4.47 -17.06
CA LYS A 4 11.81 4.33 -17.34
C LYS A 4 11.32 5.59 -18.07
N THR A 5 10.90 5.43 -19.31
CA THR A 5 10.21 6.49 -20.05
C THR A 5 8.92 6.89 -19.33
N SER A 6 8.48 8.13 -19.48
CA SER A 6 7.25 8.65 -18.85
C SER A 6 6.04 7.75 -19.11
N LEU A 7 5.93 7.21 -20.33
CA LEU A 7 4.89 6.27 -20.71
C LEU A 7 4.99 4.92 -19.98
N ALA A 8 6.20 4.41 -19.74
CA ALA A 8 6.40 3.17 -18.99
C ALA A 8 6.02 3.35 -17.51
N LEU A 9 6.32 4.52 -16.92
CA LEU A 9 5.88 4.88 -15.57
C LEU A 9 4.36 4.99 -15.49
N LEU A 10 3.72 5.70 -16.44
CA LEU A 10 2.27 5.84 -16.49
C LEU A 10 1.58 4.47 -16.59
N ARG A 11 2.08 3.56 -17.43
CA ARG A 11 1.56 2.18 -17.54
C ARG A 11 1.75 1.37 -16.27
N SER A 12 2.87 1.56 -15.58
CA SER A 12 3.11 0.89 -14.31
C SER A 12 2.14 1.39 -13.23
N LEU A 13 1.90 2.70 -13.22
CA LEU A 13 0.98 3.37 -12.29
C LEU A 13 -0.47 2.89 -12.51
N THR A 14 -0.95 2.87 -13.75
CA THR A 14 -2.30 2.39 -14.09
C THR A 14 -2.49 0.92 -13.71
N ARG A 15 -1.44 0.09 -13.84
CA ARG A 15 -1.46 -1.31 -13.43
C ARG A 15 -1.62 -1.45 -11.91
N GLU A 16 -0.88 -0.68 -11.11
CA GLU A 16 -1.05 -0.69 -9.65
C GLU A 16 -2.45 -0.21 -9.24
N PHE A 17 -2.97 0.84 -9.89
CA PHE A 17 -4.33 1.31 -9.63
C PHE A 17 -5.39 0.26 -9.94
N ARG A 18 -5.20 -0.55 -10.99
CA ARG A 18 -6.09 -1.68 -11.32
C ARG A 18 -5.99 -2.81 -10.29
N HIS A 19 -4.87 -2.98 -9.60
CA HIS A 19 -4.78 -3.94 -8.49
C HIS A 19 -5.53 -3.46 -7.24
N VAL A 20 -5.57 -2.16 -7.00
CA VAL A 20 -6.29 -1.56 -5.86
C VAL A 20 -7.79 -1.42 -6.15
N THR A 21 -8.15 -1.13 -7.41
CA THR A 21 -9.52 -0.88 -7.84
C THR A 21 -9.96 -1.99 -8.79
N SER A 22 -10.86 -2.87 -8.33
CA SER A 22 -11.48 -3.93 -9.13
C SER A 22 -12.51 -3.43 -10.15
N ASP A 23 -12.71 -2.11 -10.24
CA ASP A 23 -13.75 -1.48 -11.04
C ASP A 23 -13.26 -1.19 -12.48
N SER A 24 -14.13 -1.48 -13.44
CA SER A 24 -13.87 -1.34 -14.88
C SER A 24 -13.66 0.11 -15.32
N LYS A 25 -14.15 1.09 -14.55
CA LYS A 25 -14.14 2.52 -14.86
C LYS A 25 -12.96 3.29 -14.26
N LEU A 26 -11.75 2.73 -14.35
CA LEU A 26 -10.54 3.35 -13.81
C LEU A 26 -10.29 4.76 -14.36
N LEU A 27 -10.54 4.96 -15.66
CA LEU A 27 -10.32 6.23 -16.38
C LEU A 27 -11.33 7.32 -16.00
N GLU A 28 -12.49 6.97 -15.47
CA GLU A 28 -13.50 7.95 -15.05
C GLU A 28 -13.19 8.53 -13.67
N ARG A 29 -12.28 7.91 -12.91
CA ARG A 29 -11.93 8.39 -11.58
C ARG A 29 -11.19 9.72 -11.65
N PRO A 30 -11.53 10.67 -10.75
CA PRO A 30 -10.91 12.00 -10.73
C PRO A 30 -9.39 11.92 -10.58
N LEU A 31 -8.89 10.98 -9.78
CA LEU A 31 -7.46 10.75 -9.59
C LEU A 31 -6.75 10.36 -10.90
N MET A 32 -7.33 9.45 -11.69
CA MET A 32 -6.74 9.04 -12.97
C MET A 32 -6.80 10.16 -14.01
N ARG A 33 -7.89 10.94 -14.02
CA ARG A 33 -8.00 12.12 -14.89
C ARG A 33 -6.96 13.18 -14.56
N LEU A 34 -6.75 13.44 -13.26
CA LEU A 34 -5.72 14.36 -12.78
C LEU A 34 -4.32 13.89 -13.18
N ILE A 35 -3.98 12.62 -12.95
CA ILE A 35 -2.68 12.07 -13.34
C ILE A 35 -2.47 12.21 -14.85
N LEU A 36 -3.47 11.88 -15.66
CA LEU A 36 -3.39 12.02 -17.12
C LEU A 36 -3.25 13.48 -17.57
N SER A 37 -3.91 14.43 -16.90
CA SER A 37 -3.74 15.86 -17.19
C SER A 37 -2.34 16.35 -16.80
N GLU A 38 -1.83 15.96 -15.64
CA GLU A 38 -0.47 16.32 -15.20
C GLU A 38 0.60 15.78 -16.15
N TYR A 39 0.45 14.53 -16.62
CA TYR A 39 1.36 13.95 -17.60
C TYR A 39 1.32 14.67 -18.95
N ARG A 40 0.15 15.13 -19.39
CA ARG A 40 -0.01 15.89 -20.64
C ARG A 40 0.56 17.30 -20.51
N SER A 41 0.27 18.00 -19.42
CA SER A 41 0.81 19.33 -19.14
C SER A 41 2.34 19.30 -19.10
N ASN A 42 2.93 18.33 -18.38
CA ASN A 42 4.39 18.22 -18.29
C ASN A 42 5.06 17.76 -19.59
N GLN A 43 4.34 17.16 -20.55
CA GLN A 43 4.89 16.84 -21.88
C GLN A 43 5.12 18.09 -22.73
N VAL A 44 4.31 19.13 -22.55
CA VAL A 44 4.35 20.37 -23.36
C VAL A 44 5.23 21.45 -22.72
N THR A 45 5.57 21.31 -21.44
CA THR A 45 6.10 22.42 -20.62
C THR A 45 7.54 22.24 -20.11
N PRO A 46 8.53 21.80 -20.92
CA PRO A 46 9.91 21.70 -20.42
C PRO A 46 10.61 23.06 -20.23
N ALA A 47 10.03 24.18 -20.69
CA ALA A 47 10.73 25.47 -20.79
C ALA A 47 10.14 26.65 -19.98
N GLN A 48 8.99 26.49 -19.30
CA GLN A 48 8.27 27.64 -18.71
C GLN A 48 8.55 27.87 -17.22
N TYR A 49 9.09 26.86 -16.52
CA TYR A 49 9.60 26.96 -15.17
C TYR A 49 10.96 26.27 -15.19
N CYS A 50 11.97 26.79 -14.51
CA CYS A 50 13.33 26.21 -14.42
C CYS A 50 13.35 24.86 -13.67
N ARG A 51 12.43 23.95 -13.98
CA ARG A 51 12.25 22.61 -13.45
C ARG A 51 12.94 21.63 -14.37
N GLY A 52 13.70 20.71 -13.79
CA GLY A 52 14.46 19.73 -14.56
C GLY A 52 13.52 18.86 -15.42
N PRO A 53 13.94 18.46 -16.64
CA PRO A 53 13.12 17.66 -17.56
C PRO A 53 12.64 16.34 -16.94
N ASP A 54 13.33 15.86 -15.91
CA ASP A 54 13.03 14.60 -15.23
C ASP A 54 12.14 14.74 -13.99
N GLU A 55 11.81 15.94 -13.51
CA GLU A 55 11.08 16.12 -12.22
C GLU A 55 9.76 15.34 -12.20
N MET A 56 9.00 15.38 -13.30
CA MET A 56 7.76 14.61 -13.41
C MET A 56 8.00 13.08 -13.37
N LEU A 57 9.12 12.60 -13.91
CA LEU A 57 9.50 11.19 -13.80
C LEU A 57 9.80 10.82 -12.34
N TRP A 58 10.53 11.66 -11.62
CA TRP A 58 10.85 11.46 -10.21
C TRP A 58 9.61 11.47 -9.33
N VAL A 59 8.72 12.44 -9.53
CA VAL A 59 7.45 12.55 -8.81
C VAL A 59 6.60 11.30 -9.07
N ALA A 60 6.46 10.89 -10.33
CA ALA A 60 5.69 9.70 -10.66
C ALA A 60 6.30 8.39 -10.14
N ASP A 61 7.62 8.22 -10.18
CA ASP A 61 8.30 7.04 -9.63
C ASP A 61 8.15 6.99 -8.11
N THR A 62 8.20 8.14 -7.43
CA THR A 62 7.93 8.26 -5.98
C THR A 62 6.51 7.79 -5.64
N TYR A 63 5.50 8.28 -6.35
CA TYR A 63 4.12 7.84 -6.15
C TYR A 63 3.92 6.36 -6.47
N LEU A 64 4.55 5.86 -7.53
CA LEU A 64 4.51 4.44 -7.88
C LEU A 64 5.10 3.58 -6.76
N GLN A 65 6.26 3.97 -6.23
CA GLN A 65 6.93 3.27 -5.14
C GLN A 65 6.07 3.28 -3.87
N TYR A 66 5.42 4.41 -3.58
CA TYR A 66 4.53 4.56 -2.43
C TYR A 66 3.30 3.64 -2.50
N ILE A 67 2.63 3.56 -3.66
CA ILE A 67 1.46 2.68 -3.82
C ILE A 67 1.88 1.21 -3.69
N ARG A 68 3.03 0.85 -4.26
CA ARG A 68 3.59 -0.50 -4.13
C ARG A 68 3.92 -0.87 -2.70
N SER A 69 4.57 0.03 -1.96
CA SER A 69 4.91 -0.23 -0.56
C SER A 69 3.64 -0.39 0.29
N GLN A 70 2.59 0.42 0.07
CA GLN A 70 1.31 0.23 0.74
C GLN A 70 0.70 -1.14 0.47
N ARG A 71 0.75 -1.64 -0.77
CA ARG A 71 0.27 -2.98 -1.11
C ARG A 71 1.03 -4.05 -0.35
N ILE A 72 2.37 -3.97 -0.35
CA ILE A 72 3.23 -4.92 0.35
C ILE A 72 2.95 -4.86 1.87
N CYS A 73 2.87 -3.67 2.46
CA CYS A 73 2.54 -3.50 3.87
C CYS A 73 1.18 -4.10 4.21
N ARG A 74 0.17 -3.96 3.34
CA ARG A 74 -1.15 -4.57 3.55
C ARG A 74 -1.10 -6.09 3.51
N GLU A 75 -0.36 -6.66 2.56
CA GLU A 75 -0.15 -8.11 2.47
C GLU A 75 0.62 -8.63 3.69
N LEU A 76 1.67 -7.92 4.11
CA LEU A 76 2.46 -8.25 5.29
C LEU A 76 1.60 -8.17 6.56
N ASN A 77 0.77 -7.13 6.67
CA ASN A 77 -0.18 -6.98 7.76
C ASN A 77 -1.15 -8.16 7.74
N ASN A 78 -1.86 -8.44 6.65
CA ASN A 78 -2.77 -9.59 6.60
C ASN A 78 -2.11 -10.93 6.97
N LYS A 79 -0.84 -11.13 6.61
CA LYS A 79 -0.08 -12.35 6.94
C LYS A 79 0.38 -12.41 8.40
N HIS A 80 0.73 -11.27 8.99
CA HIS A 80 1.33 -11.19 10.33
C HIS A 80 0.46 -10.47 11.36
N GLN A 81 -0.77 -10.11 11.01
CA GLN A 81 -1.80 -9.58 11.90
C GLN A 81 -2.28 -10.73 12.77
N ARG A 82 -1.36 -11.19 13.62
CA ARG A 82 -1.65 -12.03 14.75
C ARG A 82 -2.29 -11.11 15.76
N ARG A 83 -3.54 -11.41 16.11
CA ARG A 83 -4.15 -10.92 17.34
C ARG A 83 -3.16 -11.15 18.47
N GLU A 84 -3.05 -10.22 19.42
CA GLU A 84 -2.31 -10.49 20.65
C GLU A 84 -2.80 -11.83 21.21
N LYS A 85 -1.89 -12.77 21.38
CA LYS A 85 -2.25 -14.09 21.90
C LYS A 85 -2.73 -13.92 23.32
N THR A 86 -3.83 -14.58 23.65
CA THR A 86 -4.30 -14.55 25.03
C THR A 86 -3.28 -15.23 25.95
N VAL A 87 -3.34 -14.93 27.25
CA VAL A 87 -2.45 -15.54 28.25
C VAL A 87 -2.54 -17.06 28.19
N GLN A 88 -3.75 -17.60 27.94
CA GLN A 88 -4.00 -19.03 27.73
C GLN A 88 -3.27 -19.61 26.53
N GLU A 89 -3.43 -19.00 25.35
CA GLU A 89 -2.76 -19.45 24.11
C GLU A 89 -1.23 -19.38 24.23
N THR A 90 -0.71 -18.43 25.00
CA THR A 90 0.73 -18.28 25.25
C THR A 90 1.25 -19.34 26.21
N ALA A 91 0.50 -19.65 27.27
CA ALA A 91 0.86 -20.72 28.21
C ALA A 91 0.87 -22.09 27.51
N ASP A 92 -0.18 -22.40 26.74
CA ASP A 92 -0.28 -23.66 26.01
C ASP A 92 0.85 -23.83 24.98
N MET A 93 1.30 -22.73 24.35
CA MET A 93 2.44 -22.73 23.42
C MET A 93 3.77 -23.10 24.07
N ILE A 94 3.96 -22.72 25.32
CA ILE A 94 5.20 -22.95 26.08
C ILE A 94 5.10 -24.26 26.89
N GLY A 95 3.94 -24.92 26.90
CA GLY A 95 3.68 -26.14 27.67
C GLY A 95 3.30 -25.88 29.13
N PHE A 96 2.94 -24.64 29.46
CA PHE A 96 2.40 -24.28 30.78
C PHE A 96 0.87 -24.40 30.77
N ARG A 97 0.29 -24.90 31.85
CA ARG A 97 -1.15 -24.81 32.08
C ARG A 97 -1.41 -23.65 33.03
N LEU A 98 -2.34 -22.76 32.68
CA LEU A 98 -2.79 -21.76 33.65
C LEU A 98 -3.51 -22.46 34.82
N PRO A 99 -3.26 -22.01 36.06
CA PRO A 99 -4.06 -22.46 37.19
C PRO A 99 -5.52 -22.06 36.96
N SER A 100 -6.42 -23.03 36.97
CA SER A 100 -7.86 -22.77 36.99
C SER A 100 -8.15 -21.98 38.26
N SER A 101 -8.69 -20.76 38.13
CA SER A 101 -9.19 -20.02 39.29
C SER A 101 -10.17 -20.93 40.02
N THR A 102 -9.86 -21.30 41.25
CA THR A 102 -10.76 -22.00 42.17
C THR A 102 -11.90 -21.06 42.53
N THR A 103 -12.83 -20.83 41.61
CA THR A 103 -14.17 -20.36 41.94
C THR A 103 -15.04 -21.59 42.03
N ASN A 104 -14.89 -22.34 43.13
CA ASN A 104 -15.86 -23.24 43.74
C ASN A 104 -15.24 -23.80 45.04
N ASP A 105 -15.01 -22.94 46.03
CA ASP A 105 -15.45 -23.31 47.37
C ASP A 105 -16.89 -22.78 47.46
N LYS A 106 -17.84 -23.61 47.02
CA LYS A 106 -19.19 -23.54 47.57
C LYS A 106 -19.24 -24.59 48.68
N ASP A 107 -19.86 -24.17 49.78
CA ASP A 107 -20.42 -24.98 50.87
C ASP A 107 -19.52 -25.22 52.09
N ASN A 108 -19.39 -24.17 52.92
CA ASN A 108 -19.98 -24.14 54.28
C ASN A 108 -20.11 -22.70 54.81
#